data_AF-A0A2V9G3F3-F1
#
_entry.id   AF-A0A2V9G3F3-F1
#
_cell.length_a   1.000
_cell.length_b   1.000
_cell.length_c   1.000
_cell.angle_alpha   90.00
_cell.angle_beta   90.00
_cell.angle_gamma   90.00
#
_symmetry.space_group_name_H-M   'P 1'
#
loop_
_entity.id
_entity.type
_entity.pdbx_description
1 polymer ?
#
loop_
_entity_poly.entity_id
_entity_poly.type
_entity_poly.pdbx_seq_one_letter_code
_entity_poly.pdbx_strand_id
1 'polypeptide(L)'
;MNVRRRICGVAVLLSLLAAVGGAQDKKREAQLRTVRGVVADKSDSPLSGSVVFLKNVRTNSVRSSYTDDSGNYRFSGLDPNADYELHAEKEGAKSPTRTVSSFDSRKDIVLNLKIEKKKS
;
A
#
# COMPACT_ATOMS: atom_id res chain seq x y z
N MET A 1 -61.96 -5.65 -55.61
CA MET A 1 -61.64 -4.41 -56.35
C MET A 1 -61.59 -3.26 -55.36
N ASN A 2 -60.64 -2.32 -55.57
CA ASN A 2 -60.40 -1.04 -54.87
C ASN A 2 -59.28 -1.11 -53.82
N VAL A 3 -58.01 -0.86 -54.20
CA VAL A 3 -57.30 0.46 -54.37
C VAL A 3 -56.61 0.84 -53.05
N ARG A 4 -55.32 0.52 -52.90
CA ARG A 4 -54.11 1.36 -53.13
C ARG A 4 -53.94 2.54 -52.15
N ARG A 5 -52.76 2.58 -51.50
CA ARG A 5 -51.79 3.72 -51.32
C ARG A 5 -51.20 3.68 -49.90
N ARG A 6 -49.97 3.20 -49.75
CA ARG A 6 -48.73 4.01 -49.61
C ARG A 6 -48.90 5.19 -48.65
N ILE A 7 -48.36 5.03 -47.43
CA ILE A 7 -47.98 6.15 -46.57
C ILE A 7 -46.47 6.04 -46.34
N CYS A 8 -45.80 7.08 -46.81
CA CYS A 8 -44.38 7.36 -46.62
C CYS A 8 -44.09 7.77 -45.17
N GLY A 9 -42.86 7.54 -44.74
CA GLY A 9 -42.21 8.37 -43.74
C GLY A 9 -42.05 7.72 -42.36
N VAL A 10 -40.90 8.00 -41.77
CA VAL A 10 -40.53 7.73 -40.36
C VAL A 10 -39.99 6.32 -40.07
N ALA A 11 -38.82 6.00 -40.60
CA ALA A 11 -37.97 4.95 -40.01
C ALA A 11 -36.45 5.17 -40.25
N VAL A 12 -35.99 6.42 -40.41
CA VAL A 12 -34.56 6.74 -40.65
C VAL A 12 -33.98 7.64 -39.54
N LEU A 13 -34.61 7.70 -38.36
CA LEU A 13 -34.20 8.61 -37.27
C LEU A 13 -34.25 7.94 -35.90
N LEU A 14 -33.72 6.72 -35.80
CA LEU A 14 -33.59 5.99 -34.52
C LEU A 14 -32.29 5.18 -34.42
N SER A 15 -31.21 5.64 -35.07
CA SER A 15 -29.90 4.98 -35.05
C SER A 15 -28.76 5.90 -34.59
N LEU A 16 -29.03 6.86 -33.69
CA LEU A 16 -28.04 7.85 -33.22
C LEU A 16 -27.92 7.97 -31.68
N LEU A 17 -28.19 6.90 -30.94
CA LEU A 17 -27.78 6.79 -29.53
C LEU A 17 -26.95 5.53 -29.28
N ALA A 18 -25.87 5.37 -30.03
CA ALA A 18 -24.74 4.51 -29.64
C ALA A 18 -23.50 5.38 -29.41
N ALA A 19 -23.67 6.48 -28.67
CA ALA A 19 -22.56 7.34 -28.28
C ALA A 19 -22.05 6.93 -26.88
N VAL A 20 -21.03 6.08 -26.91
CA VAL A 20 -19.81 6.19 -26.09
C VAL A 20 -20.03 6.54 -24.61
N GLY A 21 -20.37 5.54 -23.82
CA GLY A 21 -20.38 5.60 -22.36
C GLY A 21 -19.47 4.56 -21.73
N GLY A 22 -18.33 4.25 -22.36
CA GLY A 22 -17.25 3.52 -21.70
C GLY A 22 -16.64 4.43 -20.64
N ALA A 23 -17.35 4.60 -19.52
CA ALA A 23 -16.79 5.16 -18.31
C ALA A 23 -15.57 4.28 -17.99
N GLN A 24 -14.39 4.80 -18.31
CA GLN A 24 -13.15 4.25 -17.83
C GLN A 24 -13.22 4.38 -16.32
N ASP A 25 -13.73 3.33 -15.66
CA ASP A 25 -13.31 2.94 -14.34
C ASP A 25 -11.78 2.83 -14.40
N LYS A 26 -11.11 3.97 -14.27
CA LYS A 26 -9.83 4.03 -13.61
C LYS A 26 -10.14 3.58 -12.19
N LYS A 27 -10.27 2.26 -12.03
CA LYS A 27 -10.02 1.55 -10.79
C LYS A 27 -8.66 2.08 -10.38
N ARG A 28 -8.69 3.13 -9.57
CA ARG A 28 -7.59 3.53 -8.73
C ARG A 28 -7.51 2.35 -7.78
N GLU A 29 -6.95 1.24 -8.24
CA GLU A 29 -6.57 0.16 -7.36
C GLU A 29 -5.80 0.88 -6.28
N ALA A 30 -6.32 0.83 -5.05
CA ALA A 30 -5.57 1.31 -3.91
C ALA A 30 -4.32 0.45 -3.90
N GLN A 31 -3.25 0.93 -4.54
CA GLN A 31 -2.02 0.19 -4.69
C GLN A 31 -1.36 0.22 -3.32
N LEU A 32 -1.70 -0.80 -2.54
CA LEU A 32 -1.20 -0.96 -1.20
C LEU A 32 0.32 -1.10 -1.24
N ARG A 33 1.00 -0.46 -0.30
CA ARG A 33 2.44 -0.51 -0.16
C ARG A 33 2.87 -1.66 0.74
N THR A 34 4.10 -2.08 0.53
CA THR A 34 4.84 -2.98 1.40
C THR A 34 6.06 -2.25 1.94
N VAL A 35 6.29 -2.36 3.25
CA VAL A 35 7.56 -2.02 3.88
C VAL A 35 8.14 -3.32 4.45
N ARG A 36 9.41 -3.58 4.16
CA ARG A 36 10.13 -4.77 4.62
C ARG A 36 11.58 -4.43 4.87
N GLY A 37 12.31 -5.31 5.53
CA GLY A 37 13.73 -5.14 5.72
C GLY A 37 14.27 -6.10 6.75
N VAL A 38 15.51 -5.84 7.17
CA VAL A 38 16.20 -6.62 8.20
C VAL A 38 16.39 -5.76 9.44
N VAL A 39 16.16 -6.35 10.60
CA VAL A 39 16.60 -5.82 11.89
C VAL A 39 17.96 -6.42 12.22
N ALA A 40 18.94 -5.57 12.49
CA ALA A 40 20.30 -5.99 12.83
C ALA A 40 20.83 -5.19 14.03
N ASP A 41 21.94 -5.63 14.60
CA ASP A 41 22.69 -4.86 15.59
C ASP A 41 23.69 -3.88 14.94
N LYS A 42 24.56 -3.27 15.77
CA LYS A 42 25.62 -2.36 15.30
C LYS A 42 26.68 -3.05 14.44
N SER A 43 26.86 -4.36 14.61
CA SER A 43 27.83 -5.19 13.90
C SER A 43 27.23 -5.79 12.63
N ASP A 44 26.06 -5.30 12.20
CA ASP A 44 25.29 -5.82 11.06
C ASP A 44 24.90 -7.30 11.20
N SER A 45 24.86 -7.83 12.43
CA SER A 45 24.37 -9.17 12.71
C SER A 45 22.83 -9.15 12.79
N PRO A 46 22.13 -10.01 12.04
CA PRO A 46 20.66 -10.03 12.04
C PRO A 46 20.12 -10.43 13.42
N LEU A 47 19.02 -9.79 13.82
CA LEU A 47 18.37 -10.01 15.11
C LEU A 47 17.02 -10.71 14.89
N SER A 48 16.96 -11.99 15.24
CA SER A 48 15.73 -12.77 15.21
C SER A 48 14.85 -12.51 16.44
N GLY A 49 13.55 -12.66 16.28
CA GLY A 49 12.57 -12.45 17.35
C GLY A 49 12.58 -11.03 17.94
N SER A 50 13.02 -10.03 17.17
CA SER A 50 12.81 -8.62 17.47
C SER A 50 11.36 -8.26 17.13
N VAL A 51 10.76 -7.36 17.90
CA VAL A 51 9.42 -6.84 17.61
C VAL A 51 9.57 -5.57 16.80
N VAL A 52 9.04 -5.54 15.59
CA VAL A 52 8.96 -4.33 14.77
C VAL A 52 7.58 -3.74 14.94
N PHE A 53 7.52 -2.45 15.28
CA PHE A 53 6.30 -1.67 15.39
C PHE A 53 6.18 -0.75 14.19
N LEU A 54 4.98 -0.68 13.62
CA LEU A 54 4.60 0.23 12.56
C LEU A 54 3.38 1.03 13.01
N LYS A 55 3.56 2.34 13.17
CA LYS A 55 2.50 3.28 13.51
C LYS A 55 2.06 4.03 12.26
N ASN A 56 0.76 4.03 11.98
CA ASN A 56 0.16 4.93 11.00
C ASN A 56 -0.02 6.30 11.66
N VAL A 57 0.67 7.34 11.17
CA VAL A 57 0.66 8.67 11.80
C VAL A 57 -0.70 9.36 11.69
N ARG A 58 -1.44 9.08 10.61
CA ARG A 58 -2.77 9.65 10.35
C ARG A 58 -3.86 9.09 11.27
N THR A 59 -3.83 7.80 11.57
CA THR A 59 -4.87 7.10 12.35
C THR A 59 -4.43 6.70 13.76
N ASN A 60 -3.14 6.84 14.08
CA ASN A 60 -2.49 6.33 15.28
C ASN A 60 -2.62 4.81 15.50
N SER A 61 -3.11 4.04 14.52
CA SER A 61 -3.12 2.58 14.60
C SER A 61 -1.71 2.02 14.58
N VAL A 62 -1.43 1.07 15.46
CA VAL A 62 -0.14 0.39 15.56
C VAL A 62 -0.30 -1.07 15.17
N ARG A 63 0.59 -1.54 14.30
CA ARG A 63 0.76 -2.97 13.97
C ARG A 63 2.14 -3.40 14.42
N SER A 64 2.26 -4.67 14.82
CA SER A 64 3.55 -5.28 15.15
C SER A 64 3.78 -6.56 14.36
N SER A 65 5.05 -6.91 14.18
CA SER A 65 5.48 -8.17 13.57
C SER A 65 6.81 -8.59 14.18
N TYR A 66 7.03 -9.90 14.33
CA TYR A 66 8.29 -10.44 14.80
C TYR A 66 9.22 -10.69 13.63
N THR A 67 10.53 -10.49 13.84
CA THR A 67 11.53 -10.87 12.86
C THR A 67 11.76 -12.38 12.83
N ASP A 68 12.04 -12.91 11.63
CA ASP A 68 12.43 -14.31 11.44
C ASP A 68 13.88 -14.58 11.87
N ASP A 69 14.36 -15.81 11.68
CA ASP A 69 15.73 -16.24 12.03
C ASP A 69 16.83 -15.46 11.30
N SER A 70 16.51 -14.86 10.15
CA SER A 70 17.41 -14.00 9.39
C SER A 70 17.20 -12.51 9.68
N GLY A 71 16.38 -12.18 10.69
CA GLY A 71 16.08 -10.81 11.10
C GLY A 71 15.09 -10.09 10.18
N ASN A 72 14.44 -10.78 9.23
CA ASN A 72 13.54 -10.13 8.28
C ASN A 72 12.19 -9.80 8.91
N TYR A 73 11.61 -8.67 8.51
CA TYR A 73 10.23 -8.31 8.81
C TYR A 73 9.49 -7.81 7.55
N ARG A 74 8.15 -7.83 7.59
CA ARG A 74 7.32 -7.34 6.49
C ARG A 74 5.97 -6.82 6.96
N PHE A 75 5.60 -5.64 6.48
CA PHE A 75 4.26 -5.07 6.56
C PHE A 75 3.73 -4.83 5.15
N SER A 76 2.68 -5.55 4.77
CA SER A 76 1.93 -5.32 3.54
C SER A 76 0.58 -4.65 3.84
N GLY A 77 -0.08 -4.19 2.78
CA GLY A 77 -1.42 -3.62 2.89
C GLY A 77 -1.44 -2.18 3.39
N LEU A 78 -0.35 -1.44 3.21
CA LEU A 78 -0.22 -0.07 3.71
C LEU A 78 -0.86 0.93 2.74
N ASP A 79 -1.54 1.94 3.28
CA ASP A 79 -2.13 3.04 2.51
C ASP A 79 -1.01 3.93 1.95
N PRO A 80 -0.90 4.09 0.62
CA PRO A 80 0.14 4.93 0.03
C PRO A 80 0.07 6.41 0.39
N ASN A 81 -1.08 6.87 0.87
CA ASN A 81 -1.32 8.28 1.22
C ASN A 81 -1.12 8.56 2.72
N ALA A 82 -0.58 7.61 3.49
CA ALA A 82 -0.29 7.78 4.90
C ALA A 82 1.21 7.75 5.17
N ASP A 83 1.63 8.56 6.16
CA ASP A 83 2.96 8.48 6.73
C ASP A 83 2.98 7.37 7.80
N TYR A 84 4.10 6.65 7.84
CA TYR A 84 4.33 5.58 8.79
C TYR A 84 5.62 5.79 9.57
N GLU A 85 5.58 5.50 10.86
CA GLU A 85 6.75 5.45 11.73
C GLU A 85 7.04 4.01 12.10
N LEU A 86 8.30 3.59 11.93
CA LEU A 86 8.77 2.25 12.24
C LEU A 86 9.92 2.29 13.24
N HIS A 87 9.91 1.35 14.18
CA HIS A 87 11.05 1.05 15.04
C HIS A 87 11.02 -0.42 15.44
N ALA A 88 12.19 -0.95 15.78
CA ALA A 88 12.34 -2.31 16.28
C ALA A 88 12.76 -2.30 17.75
N GLU A 89 12.30 -3.28 18.50
CA GLU A 89 12.64 -3.50 19.90
C GLU A 89 13.09 -4.94 20.13
N LYS A 90 14.10 -5.11 20.99
CA LYS A 90 14.61 -6.41 21.43
C LYS A 90 15.21 -6.26 22.82
N GLU A 91 14.76 -7.07 23.78
CA GLU A 91 15.35 -7.14 25.13
C GLU A 91 15.49 -5.77 25.82
N GLY A 92 14.48 -4.89 25.67
CA GLY A 92 14.49 -3.54 26.25
C GLY A 92 15.34 -2.52 25.51
N ALA A 93 16.05 -2.91 24.44
CA ALA A 93 16.71 -1.99 23.51
C ALA A 93 15.80 -1.66 22.33
N LYS A 94 15.98 -0.46 21.76
CA LYS A 94 15.12 0.11 20.71
C LYS A 94 15.96 0.72 19.59
N SER A 95 15.53 0.55 18.34
CA SER A 95 16.12 1.24 17.20
C SER A 95 15.68 2.71 17.15
N PRO A 96 16.44 3.59 16.47
CA PRO A 96 15.90 4.88 16.06
C PRO A 96 14.59 4.70 15.27
N THR A 97 13.64 5.62 15.46
CA THR A 97 12.42 5.67 14.66
C THR A 97 12.76 6.10 13.23
N ARG A 98 12.19 5.42 12.25
CA ARG A 98 12.32 5.73 10.84
C ARG A 98 10.96 6.04 10.25
N THR A 99 10.90 7.06 9.40
CA THR A 99 9.66 7.49 8.76
C THR A 99 9.62 7.05 7.30
N VAL A 100 8.49 6.48 6.91
CA VAL A 100 8.12 6.20 5.53
C VAL A 100 7.03 7.20 5.16
N SER A 101 7.39 8.17 4.32
CA SER A 101 6.47 9.23 3.91
C SER A 101 5.54 8.78 2.79
N SER A 102 4.34 9.35 2.79
CA SER A 102 3.36 9.32 1.70
C SER A 102 3.89 9.96 0.41
N PHE A 103 4.89 10.84 0.47
CA PHE A 103 5.56 11.39 -0.72
C PHE A 103 6.52 10.40 -1.40
N ASP A 104 6.86 9.29 -0.74
CA ASP A 104 7.63 8.21 -1.35
C ASP A 104 6.72 7.37 -2.27
N SER A 105 6.99 7.41 -3.56
CA SER A 105 6.19 6.75 -4.59
C SER A 105 6.46 5.23 -4.71
N ARG A 106 7.44 4.70 -3.97
CA ARG A 106 7.81 3.27 -4.03
C ARG A 106 6.71 2.39 -3.42
N LYS A 107 6.35 1.33 -4.15
CA LYS A 107 5.38 0.31 -3.71
C LYS A 107 5.97 -0.72 -2.77
N ASP A 108 7.24 -1.03 -2.95
CA ASP A 108 8.02 -1.93 -2.09
C ASP A 108 9.21 -1.14 -1.55
N ILE A 109 9.26 -1.00 -0.23
CA ILE A 109 10.26 -0.20 0.45
C ILE A 109 11.06 -1.10 1.35
N VAL A 110 12.36 -1.13 1.08
CA VAL A 110 13.33 -1.80 1.94
C VAL A 110 13.84 -0.78 2.95
N LEU A 111 13.58 -1.04 4.23
CA LEU A 111 13.98 -0.21 5.35
C LEU A 111 14.63 -1.08 6.43
N ASN A 112 15.94 -1.02 6.54
CA ASN A 112 16.65 -1.78 7.58
C ASN A 112 16.68 -0.99 8.89
N LEU A 113 16.51 -1.69 10.00
CA LEU A 113 16.49 -1.10 11.34
C LEU A 113 17.70 -1.62 12.13
N LYS A 114 18.38 -0.72 12.83
CA LYS A 114 19.53 -1.07 13.67
C LYS A 114 19.20 -0.84 15.13
N ILE A 115 19.31 -1.89 15.95
CA ILE A 115 19.14 -1.79 17.40
C ILE A 115 20.52 -1.59 18.03
N GLU A 116 20.66 -0.48 18.75
CA GLU A 116 21.83 -0.22 19.56
C GLU A 116 21.58 -0.79 20.96
N LYS A 117 22.34 -1.80 21.38
CA LYS A 117 22.32 -2.22 22.79
C LYS A 117 22.70 -1.01 23.64
N LYS A 118 21.83 -0.61 24.57
CA LYS A 118 22.17 0.37 25.59
C LYS A 118 23.30 -0.25 26.41
N LYS A 119 24.48 0.39 26.44
CA LYS A 119 25.52 0.00 27.42
C LYS A 119 24.87 0.13 28.80
N SER A 120 24.75 -0.99 29.51
CA SER A 120 24.38 -0.99 30.92
C SER A 120 25.47 -0.36 31.76
#